data_AF-A0AAD3RIZ7-F1
#
_entry.id   AF-A0AAD3RIZ7-F1
#
_cell.length_a   1.000
_cell.length_b   1.000
_cell.length_c   1.000
_cell.angle_alpha   90.00
_cell.angle_beta   90.00
_cell.angle_gamma   90.00
#
_symmetry.space_group_name_H-M   'P 1'
#
loop_
_entity.id
_entity.type
_entity.pdbx_description
1 polymer ?
#
loop_
_entity_poly.entity_id
_entity_poly.type
_entity_poly.pdbx_seq_one_letter_code
_entity_poly.pdbx_strand_id
1 'polypeptide(L)'
;MSWIPFKIGQPKKQIVSKTVERDFEREYDKLQKLEDQTKKLHKDMKKSTEADLAMSKAAVKISGDLLNNPLCEQDQAFLESMTALDTAMRRMDTFNQEKVNQIQKTVIDPLK
;
A
#
# COMPACT_ATOMS: atom_id res chain seq x y z
N MET A 1 -33.15 64.54 31.05
CA MET A 1 -32.05 64.19 30.13
C MET A 1 -31.11 63.26 30.87
N SER A 2 -30.99 61.99 30.47
CA SER A 2 -30.02 61.04 31.03
C SER A 2 -29.25 60.44 29.86
N TRP A 3 -27.96 60.74 29.80
CA TRP A 3 -27.00 60.22 28.83
C TRP A 3 -26.62 58.79 29.26
N ILE A 4 -27.05 57.78 28.52
CA ILE A 4 -26.59 56.39 28.69
C ILE A 4 -25.44 56.18 27.68
N PRO A 5 -24.15 56.08 28.11
CA PRO A 5 -23.02 56.07 27.19
C PRO A 5 -22.66 54.68 26.65
N PHE A 6 -23.50 53.66 26.89
CA PHE A 6 -23.24 52.31 26.39
C PHE A 6 -24.33 51.89 25.43
N LYS A 7 -24.02 51.91 24.13
CA LYS A 7 -24.73 51.10 23.14
C LYS A 7 -24.47 49.62 23.46
N ILE A 8 -25.22 49.10 24.44
CA ILE A 8 -25.43 47.67 24.64
C ILE A 8 -26.08 47.18 23.34
N GLY A 9 -25.35 46.41 22.53
CA GLY A 9 -25.96 45.72 21.38
C GLY A 9 -25.38 46.03 20.01
N GLN A 10 -24.05 46.09 19.85
CA GLN A 10 -23.50 45.52 18.62
C GLN A 10 -23.14 44.06 18.89
N PRO A 11 -23.81 43.08 18.25
CA PRO A 11 -23.31 41.71 18.29
C PRO A 11 -21.87 41.75 17.77
N LYS A 12 -20.94 41.12 18.49
CA LYS A 12 -19.55 40.97 18.03
C LYS A 12 -19.63 40.52 16.56
N LYS A 13 -19.12 41.34 15.64
CA LYS A 13 -19.11 40.98 14.21
C LYS A 13 -18.54 39.57 14.11
N GLN A 14 -19.32 38.65 13.53
CA GLN A 14 -18.85 37.28 13.33
C GLN A 14 -17.58 37.38 12.50
N ILE A 15 -16.44 36.98 13.11
CA ILE A 15 -15.10 37.15 12.51
C ILE A 15 -14.99 36.28 11.25
N VAL A 16 -15.74 35.17 11.23
CA VAL A 16 -15.81 34.21 10.14
C VAL A 16 -17.26 34.14 9.65
N SER A 17 -17.47 34.14 8.33
CA SER A 17 -18.83 33.99 7.79
C SER A 17 -19.29 32.53 7.89
N LYS A 18 -20.60 32.29 8.01
CA LYS A 18 -21.17 30.93 7.97
C LYS A 18 -20.79 30.13 6.72
N THR A 19 -20.57 30.81 5.59
CA THR A 19 -20.10 30.17 4.36
C THR A 19 -18.70 29.61 4.55
N VAL A 20 -17.81 30.37 5.19
CA VAL A 20 -16.43 29.95 5.47
C VAL A 20 -16.40 28.80 6.49
N GLU A 21 -17.24 28.84 7.53
CA GLU A 21 -17.39 27.72 8.48
C GLU A 21 -17.80 26.43 7.76
N ARG A 22 -18.84 26.49 6.92
CA ARG A 22 -19.32 25.33 6.16
C ARG A 22 -18.30 24.83 5.14
N ASP A 23 -17.58 25.72 4.46
CA ASP A 23 -16.57 25.32 3.49
C ASP A 23 -15.36 24.67 4.19
N PHE A 24 -14.99 25.14 5.38
CA PHE A 24 -13.98 24.49 6.21
C PHE A 24 -14.40 23.09 6.65
N GLU A 25 -15.64 22.91 7.14
CA GLU A 25 -16.18 21.58 7.49
C GLU A 25 -16.13 20.61 6.31
N ARG A 26 -16.48 21.05 5.10
CA ARG A 26 -16.41 20.22 3.90
C ARG A 26 -14.98 19.81 3.56
N GLU A 27 -14.01 20.72 3.65
CA GLU A 27 -12.60 20.39 3.39
C GLU A 27 -12.04 19.47 4.48
N TYR A 28 -12.45 19.66 5.74
CA TYR A 28 -12.10 18.77 6.83
C TYR A 28 -12.64 17.35 6.59
N ASP A 29 -13.92 17.21 6.19
CA ASP A 29 -14.52 15.91 5.87
C ASP A 29 -13.79 15.20 4.71
N LYS A 30 -13.31 15.95 3.71
CA LYS A 30 -12.50 15.40 2.61
C LYS A 30 -11.16 14.92 3.11
N LEU A 31 -10.48 15.70 3.97
CA LEU A 31 -9.20 15.31 4.56
C LEU A 31 -9.34 14.05 5.41
N GLN A 32 -10.41 13.93 6.20
CA GLN A 32 -10.65 12.74 7.01
C GLN A 32 -10.83 11.48 6.14
N LYS A 33 -11.59 11.58 5.05
CA LYS A 33 -11.75 10.49 4.08
C LYS A 33 -10.44 10.11 3.41
N LEU A 34 -9.61 11.10 3.05
CA LEU A 34 -8.31 10.86 2.44
C LEU A 34 -7.37 10.13 3.41
N GLU A 35 -7.38 10.51 4.68
CA GLU A 35 -6.61 9.84 5.73
C GLU A 35 -7.01 8.36 5.87
N ASP A 36 -8.31 8.08 5.94
CA ASP A 36 -8.83 6.72 6.05
C ASP A 36 -8.48 5.85 4.83
N GLN A 37 -8.60 6.42 3.63
CA GLN A 37 -8.22 5.75 2.39
C GLN A 37 -6.72 5.47 2.34
N THR A 38 -5.89 6.39 2.82
CA THR A 38 -4.43 6.24 2.85
C THR A 38 -4.01 5.13 3.83
N LYS A 39 -4.62 5.08 5.02
CA LYS A 39 -4.41 3.99 5.99
C LYS A 39 -4.79 2.64 5.42
N LYS A 40 -5.92 2.58 4.69
CA LYS A 40 -6.36 1.36 4.02
C LYS A 40 -5.36 0.94 2.94
N LEU A 41 -4.93 1.86 2.08
CA LEU A 41 -3.95 1.60 1.03
C LEU A 41 -2.63 1.07 1.61
N HIS A 42 -2.10 1.69 2.68
CA HIS A 42 -0.91 1.20 3.37
C HIS A 42 -1.05 -0.26 3.83
N LYS A 43 -2.18 -0.61 4.46
CA LYS A 43 -2.47 -1.98 4.92
C LYS A 43 -2.58 -2.97 3.76
N ASP A 44 -3.30 -2.60 2.71
CA ASP A 44 -3.54 -3.46 1.54
C ASP A 44 -2.23 -3.71 0.79
N MET A 45 -1.38 -2.69 0.64
CA MET A 45 -0.07 -2.82 0.00
C MET A 45 0.87 -3.74 0.79
N LYS A 46 0.90 -3.62 2.13
CA LYS A 46 1.68 -4.53 2.98
C LYS A 46 1.21 -5.98 2.83
N LYS A 47 -0.11 -6.21 2.84
CA LYS A 47 -0.66 -7.56 2.66
C LYS A 47 -0.34 -8.12 1.28
N SER A 48 -0.38 -7.29 0.23
CA SER A 48 -0.05 -7.72 -1.14
C SER A 48 1.41 -8.15 -1.26
N THR A 49 2.35 -7.39 -0.69
CA THR A 49 3.79 -7.74 -0.77
C THR A 49 4.11 -9.01 0.03
N GLU A 50 3.46 -9.23 1.17
CA GLU A 50 3.57 -10.48 1.93
C GLU A 50 3.06 -11.68 1.12
N ALA A 51 1.92 -11.55 0.44
CA ALA A 51 1.37 -12.60 -0.42
C ALA A 51 2.27 -12.89 -1.63
N ASP A 52 2.81 -11.85 -2.27
CA ASP A 52 3.75 -11.97 -3.39
C ASP A 52 5.00 -12.76 -2.96
N LEU A 53 5.59 -12.44 -1.80
CA LEU A 53 6.76 -13.15 -1.28
C LEU A 53 6.47 -14.62 -0.97
N ALA A 54 5.29 -14.91 -0.41
CA ALA A 54 4.90 -16.29 -0.10
C ALA A 54 4.74 -17.10 -1.40
N MET A 55 4.09 -16.52 -2.41
CA MET A 55 3.86 -17.16 -3.70
C MET A 55 5.18 -17.44 -4.44
N SER A 56 6.09 -16.48 -4.55
CA SER A 56 7.35 -16.69 -5.28
C SER A 56 8.25 -17.73 -4.61
N LYS A 57 8.31 -17.73 -3.27
CA LYS A 57 9.00 -18.78 -2.51
C LYS A 57 8.39 -20.16 -2.72
N ALA A 58 7.07 -20.26 -2.76
CA ALA A 58 6.39 -21.52 -3.05
C ALA A 58 6.70 -22.03 -4.46
N ALA A 59 6.72 -21.14 -5.46
CA ALA A 59 7.08 -21.49 -6.83
C ALA A 59 8.52 -22.03 -6.94
N VAL A 60 9.49 -21.38 -6.28
CA VAL A 60 10.89 -21.86 -6.21
C VAL A 60 10.98 -23.21 -5.50
N LYS A 61 10.20 -23.41 -4.43
CA LYS A 61 10.17 -24.70 -3.74
C LYS A 61 9.65 -25.80 -4.67
N ILE A 62 8.53 -25.55 -5.37
CA ILE A 62 7.94 -26.51 -6.30
C ILE A 62 8.91 -26.86 -7.42
N SER A 63 9.57 -25.87 -8.04
CA SER A 63 10.54 -26.15 -9.10
C SER A 63 11.75 -26.94 -8.60
N GLY A 64 12.24 -26.62 -7.40
CA GLY A 64 13.34 -27.36 -6.78
C GLY A 64 12.97 -28.80 -6.44
N ASP A 65 11.77 -29.01 -5.89
CA ASP A 65 11.25 -30.36 -5.58
C ASP A 65 11.10 -31.20 -6.86
N LEU A 66 10.64 -30.58 -7.97
CA LEU A 66 10.54 -31.24 -9.28
C LEU A 66 11.91 -31.57 -9.86
N LEU A 67 12.88 -30.65 -9.78
CA LEU A 67 14.23 -30.86 -10.30
C LEU A 67 14.97 -31.98 -9.55
N ASN A 68 14.79 -32.08 -8.23
CA ASN A 68 15.40 -33.12 -7.40
C ASN A 68 14.69 -34.48 -7.50
N ASN A 69 13.70 -34.63 -8.38
CA ASN A 69 12.99 -35.88 -8.57
C ASN A 69 13.91 -36.91 -9.28
N PRO A 70 14.00 -38.18 -8.80
CA PRO A 70 14.82 -39.21 -9.45
C PRO A 70 14.48 -39.49 -10.92
N LEU A 71 13.28 -39.14 -11.38
CA LEU A 71 12.90 -39.25 -12.79
C LEU A 71 13.75 -38.34 -13.70
N CYS A 72 14.27 -37.23 -13.18
CA CYS A 72 15.20 -36.37 -13.91
C CYS A 72 16.50 -37.09 -14.26
N GLU A 73 16.96 -38.05 -13.44
CA GLU A 73 18.19 -38.81 -13.73
C GLU A 73 17.99 -39.83 -14.86
N GLN A 74 16.75 -40.16 -15.20
CA GLN A 74 16.40 -41.20 -16.18
C GLN A 74 16.20 -40.64 -17.59
N ASP A 75 15.86 -39.36 -17.71
CA ASP A 75 15.60 -38.69 -18.99
C ASP A 75 16.29 -37.32 -19.03
N GLN A 76 17.31 -37.23 -19.88
CA GLN A 76 18.12 -36.02 -20.07
C GLN A 76 17.27 -34.82 -20.55
N ALA A 77 16.29 -35.03 -21.43
CA ALA A 77 15.44 -33.95 -21.93
C ALA A 77 14.50 -33.43 -20.83
N PHE A 78 14.03 -34.33 -19.97
CA PHE A 78 13.25 -33.96 -18.80
C PHE A 78 14.08 -33.18 -17.78
N LEU A 79 15.31 -33.62 -17.48
CA LEU A 79 16.25 -32.90 -16.61
C LEU A 79 16.52 -31.48 -17.09
N GLU A 80 16.80 -31.30 -18.39
CA GLU A 80 17.03 -30.00 -18.99
C GLU A 80 15.81 -29.08 -18.84
N SER A 81 14.61 -29.64 -19.06
CA SER A 81 13.34 -28.91 -18.90
C SER A 81 13.11 -28.47 -17.45
N MET A 82 13.34 -29.36 -16.47
CA MET A 82 13.20 -29.03 -15.05
C MET A 82 14.27 -28.04 -14.58
N THR A 83 15.49 -28.13 -15.11
CA THR A 83 16.58 -27.18 -14.82
C THR A 83 16.23 -25.79 -15.33
N ALA A 84 15.69 -25.69 -16.55
CA ALA A 84 15.22 -24.43 -17.12
C ALA A 84 14.08 -23.83 -16.30
N LEU A 85 13.12 -24.66 -15.85
CA LEU A 85 12.02 -24.24 -14.99
C LEU A 85 12.54 -23.69 -13.64
N ASP A 86 13.41 -24.42 -12.94
CA ASP A 86 13.97 -23.99 -11.66
C ASP A 86 14.75 -22.68 -11.79
N THR A 87 15.56 -22.55 -12.84
CA THR A 87 16.28 -21.31 -13.16
C THR A 87 15.32 -20.15 -13.37
N ALA A 88 14.24 -20.37 -14.14
CA ALA A 88 13.22 -19.35 -14.38
C ALA A 88 12.49 -18.94 -13.08
N MET A 89 12.12 -19.89 -12.23
CA MET A 89 11.44 -19.61 -10.96
C MET A 89 12.33 -18.84 -9.98
N ARG A 90 13.62 -19.17 -9.88
CA ARG A 90 14.58 -18.41 -9.04
C ARG A 90 14.77 -16.99 -9.54
N ARG A 91 14.85 -16.80 -10.86
CA ARG A 91 14.95 -15.46 -11.46
C ARG A 91 13.68 -14.65 -11.20
N MET A 92 12.51 -15.28 -11.33
CA MET A 92 11.22 -14.66 -11.00
C MET A 92 11.14 -14.26 -9.52
N ASP A 93 11.61 -15.10 -8.60
CA ASP A 93 11.67 -14.75 -7.18
C ASP A 93 12.58 -13.55 -6.92
N THR A 94 13.73 -13.48 -7.57
CA THR A 94 14.63 -12.32 -7.48
C THR A 94 13.95 -11.04 -7.94
N PHE A 95 13.31 -11.04 -9.11
CA PHE A 95 12.54 -9.88 -9.58
C PHE A 95 11.37 -9.53 -8.65
N ASN A 96 10.73 -10.53 -8.05
CA ASN A 96 9.65 -10.30 -7.09
C ASN A 96 10.17 -9.65 -5.81
N GLN A 97 11.34 -10.07 -5.30
CA GLN A 97 12.01 -9.41 -4.16
C GLN A 97 12.38 -7.97 -4.48
N GLU A 98 12.89 -7.68 -5.68
CA GLU A 98 13.17 -6.31 -6.14
C GLU A 98 11.89 -5.46 -6.19
N LYS A 99 10.81 -5.98 -6.80
CA LYS A 99 9.50 -5.32 -6.84
C LYS A 99 8.99 -5.01 -5.43
N VAL A 100 9.04 -5.97 -4.51
CA VAL A 100 8.61 -5.81 -3.11
C VAL A 100 9.46 -4.74 -2.41
N ASN A 101 10.78 -4.76 -2.61
CA ASN A 101 11.68 -3.74 -2.04
C ASN A 101 11.39 -2.34 -2.59
N GLN A 102 11.05 -2.22 -3.87
CA GLN A 102 10.63 -0.94 -4.45
C GLN A 102 9.33 -0.45 -3.82
N ILE A 103 8.30 -1.30 -3.76
CA ILE A 103 7.00 -0.97 -3.14
C ILE A 103 7.19 -0.53 -1.67
N GLN A 104 8.08 -1.20 -0.93
CA GLN A 104 8.37 -0.83 0.44
C GLN A 104 8.86 0.62 0.54
N LYS A 105 9.80 1.00 -0.33
CA LYS A 105 10.43 2.34 -0.32
C LYS A 105 9.55 3.45 -0.91
N THR A 106 8.72 3.12 -1.91
CA THR A 106 7.97 4.13 -2.67
C THR A 106 6.52 4.29 -2.23
N VAL A 107 5.97 3.29 -1.54
CA VAL A 107 4.55 3.29 -1.13
C VAL A 107 4.39 2.99 0.36
N ILE A 108 4.94 1.90 0.88
CA ILE A 108 4.64 1.49 2.27
C ILE A 108 5.29 2.46 3.26
N ASP A 109 6.59 2.74 3.15
CA ASP A 109 7.27 3.63 4.10
C ASP A 109 6.77 5.09 4.04
N PRO A 110 6.47 5.67 2.85
CA PRO A 110 5.88 7.01 2.78
C PRO A 110 4.45 7.13 3.34
N LEU A 111 3.70 6.03 3.40
CA LEU A 111 2.30 6.00 3.87
C LEU A 111 2.14 5.48 5.32
N LYS A 112 3.24 5.13 5.99
CA LYS A 112 3.25 4.80 7.43
C LYS A 112 2.91 6.02 8.27
#